data_AF-A0AAW9BEM7-F1
#
_entry.id   AF-A0AAW9BEM7-F1
#
_cell.length_a   1.000
_cell.length_b   1.000
_cell.length_c   1.000
_cell.angle_alpha   90.00
_cell.angle_beta   90.00
_cell.angle_gamma   90.00
#
_symmetry.space_group_name_H-M   'P 1'
#
loop_
_entity.id
_entity.type
_entity.pdbx_description
1 polymer ?
#
loop_
_entity_poly.entity_id
_entity_poly.type
_entity_poly.pdbx_seq_one_letter_code
_entity_poly.pdbx_strand_id
1 'polypeptide(L)'
;ENNHLQTEGHLAAGFAYLKNDAPEKAIEHGKEAFTLAMENSRTLLQARAQLLLSNAYQELGDYKAALSHYEAYSTLELDNRDTSNIKAMEALDLTKNEYENELQLIKLANERNLKQSEFEKLTDQKRAYNFVVACLVLLLVLAIMAQRQTRNKARIDSLTCALNRTAIIETIKSQTSKTHQEMRYVLALIDLDNFKAINDTYGHPTGDLVLKHVCQSIRVKLN
;
A
#
# COMPACT_ATOMS: atom_id res chain seq x y z
N GLU A 1 -12.16 -26.97 -47.20
CA GLU A 1 -13.00 -25.88 -47.75
C GLU A 1 -13.78 -26.28 -49.00
N ASN A 2 -13.19 -26.99 -49.96
CA ASN A 2 -13.86 -27.40 -51.21
C ASN A 2 -15.19 -28.15 -51.00
N ASN A 3 -15.21 -29.13 -50.09
CA ASN A 3 -16.42 -29.94 -49.86
C ASN A 3 -17.59 -29.16 -49.23
N HIS A 4 -17.34 -28.07 -48.47
CA HIS A 4 -18.41 -27.25 -47.88
C HIS A 4 -19.18 -26.46 -48.94
N LEU A 5 -18.43 -25.78 -49.82
CA LEU A 5 -19.00 -25.03 -50.93
C LEU A 5 -19.71 -25.96 -51.91
N GLN A 6 -19.18 -27.16 -52.12
CA GLN A 6 -19.85 -28.20 -52.88
C GLN A 6 -21.17 -28.63 -52.23
N THR A 7 -21.18 -28.97 -50.92
CA THR A 7 -22.43 -29.29 -50.21
C THR A 7 -23.47 -28.17 -50.34
N GLU A 8 -23.08 -26.92 -50.12
CA GLU A 8 -24.00 -25.78 -50.28
C GLU A 8 -24.49 -25.60 -51.72
N GLY A 9 -23.62 -25.85 -52.70
CA GLY A 9 -23.97 -25.86 -54.13
C GLY A 9 -25.02 -26.92 -54.45
N HIS A 10 -24.84 -28.16 -53.99
CA HIS A 10 -25.82 -29.23 -54.16
C HIS A 10 -27.13 -28.92 -53.43
N LEU A 11 -27.09 -28.39 -52.20
CA LEU A 11 -28.30 -27.96 -51.50
C LEU A 11 -29.06 -26.86 -52.26
N ALA A 12 -28.35 -25.83 -52.73
CA ALA A 12 -28.96 -24.74 -53.49
C ALA A 12 -29.58 -25.23 -54.80
N ALA A 13 -28.86 -26.08 -55.54
CA ALA A 13 -29.36 -26.70 -56.76
C ALA A 13 -30.59 -27.58 -56.48
N GLY A 14 -30.54 -28.40 -55.44
CA GLY A 14 -31.64 -29.29 -55.05
C GLY A 14 -32.91 -28.53 -54.67
N PHE A 15 -32.81 -27.49 -53.84
CA PHE A 15 -33.96 -26.63 -53.53
C PHE A 15 -34.49 -25.87 -54.76
N ALA A 16 -33.60 -25.48 -55.68
CA ALA A 16 -34.01 -24.85 -56.94
C ALA A 16 -34.75 -25.83 -57.86
N TYR A 17 -34.32 -27.09 -57.96
CA TYR A 17 -35.02 -28.11 -58.73
C TYR A 17 -36.37 -28.46 -58.12
N LEU A 18 -36.45 -28.54 -56.79
CA LEU A 18 -37.71 -28.76 -56.08
C LEU A 18 -38.73 -27.66 -56.37
N LYS A 19 -38.28 -26.40 -56.41
CA LYS A 19 -39.14 -25.24 -56.74
C LYS A 19 -39.62 -25.23 -58.20
N ASN A 20 -38.93 -25.93 -59.10
CA ASN A 20 -39.27 -26.04 -60.52
C ASN A 20 -39.94 -27.39 -60.84
N ASP A 21 -40.61 -28.00 -59.87
CA ASP A 21 -41.35 -29.27 -60.00
C ASP A 21 -40.50 -30.43 -60.55
N ALA A 22 -39.20 -30.47 -60.21
CA ALA A 22 -38.28 -31.55 -60.57
C ALA A 22 -37.76 -32.29 -59.32
N PRO A 23 -38.63 -33.02 -58.60
CA PRO A 23 -38.29 -33.63 -57.31
C PRO A 23 -37.25 -34.75 -57.42
N GLU A 24 -37.13 -35.44 -58.56
CA GLU A 24 -36.12 -36.50 -58.72
C GLU A 24 -34.69 -35.93 -58.74
N LYS A 25 -34.49 -34.77 -59.40
CA LYS A 25 -33.21 -34.04 -59.40
C LYS A 25 -32.92 -33.44 -58.03
N ALA A 26 -33.95 -33.00 -57.32
CA ALA A 26 -33.82 -32.53 -55.95
C ALA A 26 -33.33 -33.64 -55.01
N ILE A 27 -33.79 -34.88 -55.21
CA ILE A 27 -33.31 -36.06 -54.44
C ILE A 27 -31.85 -36.38 -54.75
N GLU A 28 -31.45 -36.35 -56.02
CA GLU A 28 -30.05 -36.60 -56.44
C GLU A 28 -29.11 -35.63 -55.72
N HIS A 29 -29.38 -34.34 -55.85
CA HIS A 29 -28.60 -33.31 -55.17
C HIS A 29 -28.70 -33.37 -53.64
N GLY A 30 -29.86 -33.76 -53.09
CA GLY A 30 -30.04 -33.95 -51.65
C GLY A 30 -29.20 -35.11 -51.09
N LYS A 31 -29.08 -36.23 -51.81
CA LYS A 31 -28.24 -37.37 -51.42
C LYS A 31 -26.76 -37.05 -51.49
N GLU A 32 -26.33 -36.38 -52.55
CA GLU A 32 -24.95 -35.90 -52.71
C GLU A 32 -24.59 -34.89 -51.60
N ALA A 33 -25.46 -33.92 -51.34
CA ALA A 33 -25.30 -32.96 -50.25
C ALA A 33 -25.21 -33.65 -48.88
N PHE A 34 -26.06 -34.63 -48.61
CA PHE A 34 -26.04 -35.38 -47.35
C PHE A 34 -24.72 -36.16 -47.20
N THR A 35 -24.24 -36.78 -48.27
CA THR A 35 -23.00 -37.57 -48.27
C THR A 35 -21.79 -36.68 -48.00
N LEU A 36 -21.68 -35.55 -48.70
CA LEU A 36 -20.62 -34.57 -48.47
C LEU A 36 -20.70 -33.94 -47.06
N ALA A 37 -21.91 -33.75 -46.52
CA ALA A 37 -22.12 -33.25 -45.16
C ALA A 37 -21.78 -34.30 -44.07
N MET A 38 -21.97 -35.58 -44.36
CA MET A 38 -21.58 -36.72 -43.51
C MET A 38 -20.06 -36.85 -43.41
N GLU A 39 -19.36 -36.79 -44.55
CA GLU A 39 -17.88 -36.88 -44.60
C GLU A 39 -17.17 -35.79 -43.78
N ASN A 40 -17.83 -34.64 -43.59
CA ASN A 40 -17.28 -33.49 -42.88
C ASN A 40 -17.90 -33.27 -41.49
N SER A 41 -18.72 -34.20 -40.99
CA SER A 41 -19.39 -34.13 -39.68
C SER A 41 -20.12 -32.80 -39.41
N ARG A 42 -20.76 -32.22 -40.45
CA ARG A 42 -21.45 -30.92 -40.33
C ARG A 42 -22.94 -31.11 -40.09
N THR A 43 -23.32 -31.24 -38.82
CA THR A 43 -24.70 -31.49 -38.37
C THR A 43 -25.74 -30.50 -38.97
N LEU A 44 -25.40 -29.21 -39.13
CA LEU A 44 -26.30 -28.21 -39.77
C LEU A 44 -26.55 -28.50 -41.26
N LEU A 45 -25.53 -28.89 -42.01
CA LEU A 45 -25.67 -29.19 -43.44
C LEU A 45 -26.35 -30.55 -43.66
N GLN A 46 -26.11 -31.51 -42.76
CA GLN A 46 -26.82 -32.78 -42.73
C GLN A 46 -28.32 -32.56 -42.51
N ALA A 47 -28.69 -31.72 -41.54
CA ALA A 47 -30.09 -31.35 -41.29
C ALA A 47 -30.73 -30.72 -42.54
N ARG A 48 -30.06 -29.75 -43.19
CA ARG A 48 -30.55 -29.14 -44.43
C ARG A 48 -30.75 -30.13 -45.58
N ALA A 49 -29.85 -31.10 -45.73
CA ALA A 49 -29.98 -32.13 -46.75
C ALA A 49 -31.15 -33.10 -46.46
N GLN A 50 -31.36 -33.46 -45.20
CA GLN A 50 -32.50 -34.26 -44.76
C GLN A 50 -33.84 -33.54 -45.00
N LEU A 51 -33.90 -32.23 -44.76
CA LEU A 51 -35.08 -31.42 -45.08
C LEU A 51 -35.36 -31.36 -46.59
N LEU A 52 -34.33 -31.18 -47.41
CA LEU A 52 -34.46 -31.19 -48.87
C LEU A 52 -35.01 -32.55 -49.37
N LEU A 53 -34.46 -33.66 -48.87
CA LEU A 53 -34.93 -35.00 -49.21
C LEU A 53 -36.38 -35.22 -48.76
N SER A 54 -36.72 -34.80 -47.55
CA SER A 54 -38.09 -34.88 -47.03
C SER A 54 -39.09 -34.18 -47.95
N ASN A 55 -38.81 -32.94 -48.32
CA ASN A 55 -39.69 -32.16 -49.20
C ASN A 55 -39.79 -32.77 -50.60
N ALA A 56 -38.67 -33.26 -51.15
CA ALA A 56 -38.68 -33.87 -52.48
C ALA A 56 -39.48 -35.19 -52.51
N TYR A 57 -39.36 -36.04 -51.49
CA TYR A 57 -40.18 -37.25 -51.36
C TYR A 57 -41.65 -36.94 -51.10
N GLN A 58 -41.97 -35.84 -50.43
CA GLN A 58 -43.34 -35.37 -50.25
C GLN A 58 -43.98 -34.97 -51.58
N GLU A 59 -43.28 -34.23 -52.44
CA GLU A 59 -43.75 -33.86 -53.78
C GLU A 59 -43.95 -35.09 -54.70
N LEU A 60 -43.14 -36.13 -54.52
CA LEU A 60 -43.30 -37.42 -55.20
C LEU A 60 -44.45 -38.28 -54.63
N GLY A 61 -45.09 -37.86 -53.54
CA GLY A 61 -46.15 -38.60 -52.86
C GLY A 61 -45.68 -39.79 -52.02
N ASP A 62 -44.37 -39.98 -51.82
CA ASP A 62 -43.80 -40.97 -50.91
C ASP A 62 -43.70 -40.39 -49.49
N TYR A 63 -44.86 -40.29 -48.85
CA TYR A 63 -44.98 -39.73 -47.50
C TYR A 63 -44.20 -40.52 -46.44
N LYS A 64 -43.92 -41.81 -46.69
CA LYS A 64 -43.16 -42.65 -45.75
C LYS A 64 -41.69 -42.26 -45.76
N ALA A 65 -41.09 -42.11 -46.94
CA ALA A 65 -39.72 -41.61 -47.07
C ALA A 65 -39.63 -40.16 -46.59
N ALA A 66 -40.61 -39.32 -46.95
CA ALA A 66 -40.67 -37.93 -46.52
C ALA A 66 -40.66 -37.78 -44.99
N LEU A 67 -41.50 -38.57 -44.30
CA LEU A 67 -41.59 -38.57 -42.84
C LEU A 67 -40.27 -39.03 -42.20
N SER A 68 -39.67 -40.11 -42.70
CA SER A 68 -38.39 -40.61 -42.16
C SER A 68 -37.27 -39.57 -42.26
N HIS A 69 -37.17 -38.88 -43.40
CA HIS A 69 -36.21 -37.79 -43.59
C HIS A 69 -36.53 -36.56 -42.72
N TYR A 70 -37.80 -36.26 -42.48
CA TYR A 70 -38.22 -35.18 -41.59
C TYR A 70 -37.88 -35.48 -40.12
N GLU A 71 -38.08 -36.71 -39.65
CA GLU A 71 -37.69 -37.16 -38.31
C GLU A 71 -36.16 -37.06 -38.12
N ALA A 72 -35.39 -37.46 -39.13
CA ALA A 72 -33.93 -37.31 -39.12
C ALA A 72 -33.50 -35.83 -39.12
N TYR A 73 -34.17 -34.97 -39.88
CA TYR A 73 -33.95 -33.52 -39.83
C TYR A 73 -34.23 -32.95 -38.44
N SER A 74 -35.38 -33.28 -37.85
CA SER A 74 -35.80 -32.75 -36.55
C SER A 74 -34.83 -33.11 -35.44
N THR A 75 -34.26 -34.32 -35.46
CA THR A 75 -33.27 -34.75 -34.46
C THR A 75 -31.95 -34.00 -34.61
N LEU A 76 -31.45 -33.85 -35.83
CA LEU A 76 -30.22 -33.09 -36.12
C LEU A 76 -30.37 -31.60 -35.79
N GLU A 77 -31.54 -31.00 -36.04
CA GLU A 77 -31.82 -29.59 -35.72
C GLU A 77 -31.86 -29.32 -34.21
N LEU A 78 -32.41 -30.25 -33.43
CA LEU A 78 -32.40 -30.18 -31.96
C LEU A 78 -30.96 -30.26 -31.42
N ASP A 79 -30.16 -31.22 -31.90
CA ASP A 79 -28.75 -31.38 -31.51
C ASP A 79 -27.89 -30.15 -31.84
N ASN A 80 -28.12 -29.54 -33.01
CA ASN A 80 -27.47 -28.29 -33.40
C ASN A 80 -27.81 -27.14 -32.46
N ARG A 81 -29.09 -26.98 -32.09
CA ARG A 81 -29.55 -25.92 -31.19
C ARG A 81 -28.95 -26.09 -29.81
N ASP A 82 -28.95 -27.30 -29.27
CA ASP A 82 -28.35 -27.59 -27.97
C ASP A 82 -26.85 -27.28 -27.97
N THR A 83 -26.13 -27.70 -29.00
CA THR A 83 -24.70 -27.39 -29.16
C THR A 83 -24.45 -25.88 -29.29
N SER A 84 -25.29 -25.17 -30.05
CA SER A 84 -25.15 -23.71 -30.23
C SER A 84 -25.42 -22.95 -28.94
N ASN A 85 -26.45 -23.37 -28.19
CA ASN A 85 -26.79 -22.82 -26.88
C ASN A 85 -25.69 -23.06 -25.85
N ILE A 86 -25.08 -24.25 -25.82
CA ILE A 86 -23.95 -24.56 -24.94
C ILE A 86 -22.77 -23.63 -25.24
N LYS A 87 -22.37 -23.48 -26.50
CA LYS A 87 -21.27 -22.60 -26.89
C LYS A 87 -21.54 -21.13 -26.55
N ALA A 88 -22.77 -20.67 -26.75
CA ALA A 88 -23.18 -19.33 -26.38
C ALA A 88 -23.10 -19.12 -24.85
N MET A 89 -23.50 -20.13 -24.07
CA MET A 89 -23.43 -20.09 -22.62
C MET A 89 -21.99 -20.12 -22.11
N GLU A 90 -21.10 -20.92 -22.71
CA GLU A 90 -19.66 -20.93 -22.42
C GLU A 90 -19.02 -19.57 -22.70
N ALA A 91 -19.31 -18.96 -23.86
CA ALA A 91 -18.80 -17.64 -24.20
C ALA A 91 -19.31 -16.56 -23.23
N LEU A 92 -20.58 -16.65 -22.82
CA LEU A 92 -21.15 -15.74 -21.84
C LEU A 92 -20.50 -15.91 -20.46
N ASP A 93 -20.23 -17.15 -20.03
CA ASP A 93 -19.59 -17.41 -18.75
C ASP A 93 -18.14 -16.90 -18.72
N LEU A 94 -17.39 -17.11 -19.82
CA LEU A 94 -16.04 -16.56 -19.98
C LEU A 94 -16.03 -15.03 -19.89
N THR A 95 -16.88 -14.35 -20.66
CA THR A 95 -16.95 -12.88 -20.66
C THR A 95 -17.41 -12.32 -19.31
N LYS A 96 -18.35 -13.00 -18.63
CA LYS A 96 -18.76 -12.64 -17.29
C LYS A 96 -17.61 -12.77 -16.29
N ASN A 97 -16.86 -13.88 -16.33
CA ASN A 97 -15.72 -14.10 -15.45
C ASN A 97 -14.60 -13.07 -15.67
N GLU A 98 -14.31 -12.70 -16.93
CA GLU A 98 -13.37 -11.63 -17.27
C GLU A 98 -13.81 -10.28 -16.67
N TYR A 99 -15.08 -9.92 -16.86
CA TYR A 99 -15.64 -8.69 -16.29
C TYR A 99 -15.61 -8.67 -14.76
N GLU A 100 -15.94 -9.77 -14.10
CA GLU A 100 -15.87 -9.89 -12.64
C GLU A 100 -14.43 -9.72 -12.12
N ASN A 101 -13.46 -10.32 -12.82
CA ASN A 101 -12.04 -10.17 -12.51
C ASN A 101 -11.58 -8.71 -12.67
N GLU A 102 -11.95 -8.03 -13.76
CA GLU A 102 -11.63 -6.61 -13.97
C GLU A 102 -12.24 -5.74 -12.87
N LEU A 103 -13.51 -5.97 -12.52
CA LEU A 103 -14.18 -5.24 -11.45
C LEU A 103 -13.48 -5.44 -10.10
N GLN A 104 -13.01 -6.66 -9.82
CA GLN A 104 -12.27 -6.96 -8.60
C GLN A 104 -10.90 -6.25 -8.58
N LEU A 105 -10.18 -6.21 -9.70
CA LEU A 105 -8.93 -5.47 -9.83
C LEU A 105 -9.11 -3.97 -9.59
N ILE A 106 -10.16 -3.38 -10.17
CA ILE A 106 -10.50 -1.96 -9.96
C ILE A 106 -10.80 -1.68 -8.49
N LYS A 107 -11.59 -2.53 -7.83
CA LYS A 107 -11.89 -2.41 -6.39
C LYS A 107 -10.63 -2.46 -5.54
N LEU A 108 -9.77 -3.45 -5.78
CA LEU A 108 -8.50 -3.61 -5.07
C LEU A 108 -7.56 -2.41 -5.28
N ALA A 109 -7.48 -1.88 -6.51
CA ALA A 109 -6.69 -0.70 -6.81
C ALA A 109 -7.21 0.54 -6.05
N ASN A 110 -8.52 0.73 -6.01
CA ASN A 110 -9.14 1.83 -5.26
C ASN A 110 -8.89 1.71 -3.75
N GLU A 111 -9.07 0.52 -3.18
CA GLU A 111 -8.77 0.27 -1.76
C GLU A 111 -7.29 0.50 -1.42
N ARG A 112 -6.38 0.04 -2.29
CA ARG A 112 -4.93 0.26 -2.12
C ARG A 112 -4.61 1.75 -2.13
N ASN A 113 -5.16 2.50 -3.09
CA ASN A 113 -4.91 3.94 -3.21
C ASN A 113 -5.46 4.71 -2.01
N LEU A 114 -6.64 4.32 -1.51
CA LEU A 114 -7.21 4.92 -0.29
C LEU A 114 -6.32 4.68 0.92
N LYS A 115 -5.94 3.43 1.17
CA LYS A 115 -5.03 3.06 2.27
C LYS A 115 -3.68 3.75 2.16
N GLN A 116 -3.16 3.90 0.94
CA GLN A 116 -1.90 4.60 0.71
C GLN A 116 -2.01 6.09 1.08
N SER A 117 -3.10 6.76 0.69
CA SER A 117 -3.33 8.16 1.09
C SER A 117 -3.46 8.32 2.62
N GLU A 118 -4.14 7.38 3.29
CA GLU A 118 -4.24 7.38 4.77
C GLU A 118 -2.86 7.20 5.44
N PHE A 119 -2.03 6.29 4.92
CA PHE A 119 -0.69 6.05 5.43
C PHE A 119 0.23 7.26 5.26
N GLU A 120 0.13 7.95 4.12
CA GLU A 120 0.88 9.19 3.86
C GLU A 120 0.52 10.27 4.89
N LYS A 121 -0.78 10.49 5.14
CA LYS A 121 -1.25 11.46 6.16
C LYS A 121 -0.71 11.13 7.56
N LEU A 122 -0.77 9.86 7.96
CA LEU A 122 -0.24 9.41 9.26
C LEU A 122 1.28 9.61 9.34
N THR A 123 1.99 9.35 8.24
CA THR A 123 3.45 9.53 8.18
C THR A 123 3.83 10.99 8.36
N ASP A 124 3.13 11.90 7.69
CA ASP A 124 3.38 13.34 7.83
C ASP A 124 3.03 13.86 9.23
N GLN A 125 1.92 13.40 9.81
CA GLN A 125 1.59 13.72 11.20
C GLN A 125 2.67 13.21 12.17
N LYS A 126 3.18 11.99 11.97
CA LYS A 126 4.25 11.42 12.79
C LYS A 126 5.57 12.17 12.63
N ARG A 127 5.90 12.64 11.42
CA ARG A 127 7.07 13.50 11.18
C ARG A 127 6.96 14.81 11.94
N ALA A 128 5.81 15.48 11.88
CA ALA A 128 5.56 16.71 12.63
C ALA A 128 5.66 16.48 14.14
N TYR A 129 5.04 15.41 14.65
CA TYR A 129 5.13 15.04 16.06
C TYR A 129 6.57 14.78 16.49
N ASN A 130 7.32 13.97 15.75
CA ASN A 130 8.73 13.68 16.04
C ASN A 130 9.59 14.95 16.02
N PHE A 131 9.32 15.88 15.08
CA PHE A 131 10.01 17.16 15.02
C PHE A 131 9.74 18.01 16.28
N VAL A 132 8.48 18.12 16.70
CA VAL A 132 8.11 18.83 17.94
C VAL A 132 8.81 18.21 19.15
N VAL A 133 8.80 16.88 19.28
CA VAL A 133 9.49 16.18 20.37
C VAL A 133 11.00 16.46 20.34
N ALA A 134 11.63 16.43 19.16
CA ALA A 134 13.06 16.74 19.02
C ALA A 134 13.37 18.19 19.43
N CYS A 135 12.53 19.16 19.04
CA CYS A 135 12.67 20.55 19.47
C CYS A 135 12.52 20.70 20.99
N LEU A 136 11.55 20.02 21.61
CA LEU A 136 11.37 20.06 23.07
C LEU A 136 12.56 19.47 23.82
N VAL A 137 13.08 18.33 23.35
CA VAL A 137 14.28 17.71 23.93
C VAL A 137 15.49 18.64 23.78
N LEU A 138 15.69 19.25 22.60
CA LEU A 138 16.76 20.22 22.37
C LEU A 138 16.62 21.43 23.30
N LEU A 139 15.43 22.01 23.42
CA LEU A 139 15.16 23.13 24.33
C LEU A 139 15.44 22.76 25.79
N LEU A 140 15.04 21.56 26.22
CA LEU A 140 15.33 21.06 27.57
C LEU A 140 16.84 20.94 27.81
N VAL A 141 17.59 20.37 26.87
CA VAL A 141 19.05 20.24 26.96
C VAL A 141 19.70 21.63 27.05
N LEU A 142 19.30 22.56 26.19
CA LEU A 142 19.80 23.94 26.21
C LEU A 142 19.48 24.64 27.53
N ALA A 143 18.27 24.47 28.08
CA ALA A 143 17.88 25.05 29.36
C ALA A 143 18.74 24.51 30.52
N ILE A 144 18.96 23.19 30.56
CA ILE A 144 19.84 22.56 31.57
C ILE A 144 21.28 23.10 31.44
N MET A 145 21.80 23.23 30.22
CA MET A 145 23.14 23.77 29.99
C MET A 145 23.26 25.23 30.43
N ALA A 146 22.27 26.06 30.09
CA ALA A 146 22.22 27.47 30.50
C ALA A 146 22.15 27.60 32.03
N GLN A 147 21.31 26.80 32.69
CA GLN A 147 21.21 26.79 34.16
C GLN A 147 22.54 26.38 34.81
N ARG A 148 23.23 25.38 34.26
CA ARG A 148 24.57 24.99 34.73
C ARG A 148 25.59 26.12 34.57
N GLN A 149 25.58 26.84 33.46
CA GLN A 149 26.47 27.98 33.25
C GLN A 149 26.19 29.12 34.23
N THR A 150 24.92 29.47 34.46
CA THR A 150 24.53 30.50 35.43
C THR A 150 24.93 30.09 36.84
N ARG A 151 24.69 28.82 37.23
CA ARG A 151 25.12 28.29 38.53
C ARG A 151 26.65 28.36 38.67
N ASN A 152 27.40 28.04 37.61
CA ASN A 152 28.87 28.13 37.61
C ASN A 152 29.36 29.59 37.75
N LYS A 153 28.73 30.54 37.08
CA LYS A 153 29.06 31.97 37.20
C LYS A 153 28.73 32.52 38.59
N ALA A 154 27.69 32.00 39.23
CA ALA A 154 27.29 32.35 40.59
C ALA A 154 28.07 31.62 41.69
N ARG A 155 29.23 30.99 41.41
CA ARG A 155 30.08 30.33 42.42
C ARG A 155 31.08 31.26 43.09
N ILE A 156 31.31 32.44 42.52
CA ILE A 156 32.34 33.38 42.95
C ILE A 156 31.67 34.58 43.63
N ASP A 157 32.21 35.01 44.76
CA ASP A 157 31.87 36.27 45.41
C ASP A 157 32.41 37.44 44.56
N SER A 158 31.52 38.35 44.15
CA SER A 158 31.86 39.41 43.21
C SER A 158 32.81 40.46 43.78
N LEU A 159 32.87 40.62 45.10
CA LEU A 159 33.75 41.58 45.76
C LEU A 159 35.17 41.04 45.87
N THR A 160 35.33 39.80 46.37
CA THR A 160 36.63 39.23 46.74
C THR A 160 37.19 38.26 45.69
N CYS A 161 36.40 37.86 44.70
CA CYS A 161 36.70 36.79 43.75
C CYS A 161 36.98 35.42 44.39
N ALA A 162 36.69 35.24 45.68
CA ALA A 162 36.75 33.95 46.37
C ALA A 162 35.51 33.10 46.05
N LEU A 163 35.55 31.80 46.35
CA LEU A 163 34.33 30.98 46.29
C LEU A 163 33.31 31.54 47.29
N ASN A 164 32.06 31.68 46.86
CA ASN A 164 31.02 32.07 47.79
C ASN A 164 30.64 30.92 48.73
N ARG A 165 29.87 31.24 49.78
CA ARG A 165 29.47 30.27 50.81
C ARG A 165 28.85 29.00 50.23
N THR A 166 27.95 29.12 49.25
CA THR A 166 27.30 27.97 48.59
C THR A 166 28.33 27.09 47.88
N ALA A 167 29.23 27.69 47.10
CA ALA A 167 30.26 26.97 46.37
C ALA A 167 31.30 26.31 47.28
N ILE A 168 31.65 26.93 48.42
CA ILE A 168 32.52 26.33 49.44
C ILE A 168 31.86 25.06 50.01
N ILE A 169 30.60 25.14 50.43
CA ILE A 169 29.87 23.99 51.01
C ILE A 169 29.77 22.85 50.00
N GLU A 170 29.45 23.14 48.73
CA GLU A 170 29.40 22.14 47.66
C GLU A 170 30.77 21.48 47.41
N THR A 171 31.85 22.28 47.44
CA THR A 171 33.22 21.79 47.23
C THR A 171 33.64 20.87 48.38
N ILE A 172 33.39 21.27 49.62
CA ILE A 172 33.67 20.45 50.81
C ILE A 172 32.93 19.12 50.72
N LYS A 173 31.61 19.13 50.42
CA LYS A 173 30.80 17.91 50.28
C LYS A 173 31.28 17.00 49.15
N SER A 174 31.67 17.56 48.01
CA SER A 174 32.20 16.77 46.89
C SER A 174 33.58 16.17 47.18
N GLN A 175 34.41 16.83 47.99
CA GLN A 175 35.74 16.34 48.34
C GLN A 175 35.66 15.27 49.43
N THR A 176 34.67 15.32 50.32
CA THR A 176 34.49 14.27 51.34
C THR A 176 33.88 12.99 50.77
N SER A 177 33.11 13.06 49.68
CA SER A 177 32.47 11.88 49.08
C SER A 177 33.33 11.11 48.06
N LYS A 178 34.41 11.71 47.55
CA LYS A 178 35.23 11.14 46.46
C LYS A 178 36.50 10.43 46.92
N THR A 179 36.86 10.49 48.20
CA THR A 179 38.23 10.15 48.61
C THR A 179 38.30 8.79 49.28
N HIS A 180 39.28 7.99 48.88
CA HIS A 180 39.71 6.78 49.58
C HIS A 180 40.20 7.15 50.99
N GLN A 181 40.07 6.23 51.94
CA GLN A 181 40.15 6.43 53.40
C GLN A 181 41.45 7.07 53.97
N GLU A 182 42.41 7.50 53.16
CA GLU A 182 43.75 7.92 53.61
C GLU A 182 44.03 9.44 53.57
N MET A 183 43.17 10.28 52.99
CA MET A 183 43.40 11.74 52.97
C MET A 183 42.78 12.45 54.19
N ARG A 184 43.55 13.33 54.83
CA ARG A 184 43.08 14.22 55.90
C ARG A 184 42.92 15.65 55.37
N TYR A 185 41.76 16.26 55.62
CA TYR A 185 41.46 17.63 55.24
C TYR A 185 41.43 18.53 56.48
N VAL A 186 41.93 19.77 56.36
CA VAL A 186 41.85 20.80 57.40
C VAL A 186 40.97 21.95 56.89
N LEU A 187 40.00 22.36 57.70
CA LEU A 187 39.16 23.53 57.44
C LEU A 187 39.49 24.62 58.47
N ALA A 188 39.90 25.79 57.99
CA ALA A 188 40.10 26.97 58.82
C ALA A 188 38.99 27.99 58.55
N LEU A 189 38.34 28.46 59.61
CA LEU A 189 37.45 29.62 59.56
C LEU A 189 38.22 30.84 60.06
N ILE A 190 38.21 31.90 59.28
CA ILE A 190 38.92 33.14 59.56
C ILE A 190 37.88 34.25 59.66
N ASP A 191 37.90 34.99 60.76
CA ASP A 191 37.09 36.19 60.96
C ASP A 191 38.02 37.41 61.09
N LEU A 192 37.56 38.58 60.66
CA LEU A 192 38.34 39.81 60.74
C LEU A 192 37.97 40.59 62.00
N ASP A 193 38.88 40.56 62.98
CA ASP A 193 38.71 41.30 64.24
C ASP A 193 38.47 42.79 63.98
N ASN A 194 37.51 43.37 64.69
CA ASN A 194 37.16 44.80 64.64
C ASN A 194 36.82 45.33 63.23
N PHE A 195 36.45 44.49 62.26
CA PHE A 195 36.13 44.94 60.90
C PHE A 195 35.01 45.99 60.84
N LYS A 196 34.03 45.89 61.74
CA LYS A 196 32.96 46.89 61.87
C LYS A 196 33.52 48.29 62.20
N ALA A 197 34.52 48.39 63.08
CA ALA A 197 35.13 49.67 63.44
C ALA A 197 35.84 50.32 62.23
N ILE A 198 36.40 49.52 61.32
CA ILE A 198 36.98 50.01 60.06
C ILE A 198 35.89 50.60 59.16
N ASN A 199 34.76 49.89 59.00
CA ASN A 199 33.61 50.39 58.24
C ASN A 199 33.03 51.67 58.85
N ASP A 200 32.89 51.71 60.18
CA ASP A 200 32.31 52.85 60.89
C ASP A 200 33.23 54.08 60.84
N THR A 201 34.56 53.88 60.77
CA THR A 201 35.56 54.98 60.75
C THR A 201 35.86 55.47 59.33
N TYR A 202 35.96 54.57 58.36
CA TYR A 202 36.48 54.88 57.01
C TYR A 202 35.47 54.61 55.88
N GLY A 203 34.25 54.20 56.22
CA GLY A 203 33.19 53.88 55.27
C GLY A 203 33.33 52.50 54.61
N HIS A 204 32.19 51.98 54.12
CA HIS A 204 32.11 50.68 53.44
C HIS A 204 33.07 50.49 52.26
N PRO A 205 33.34 51.48 51.39
CA PRO A 205 34.31 51.31 50.30
C PRO A 205 35.72 50.95 50.79
N THR A 206 36.13 51.47 51.95
CA THR A 206 37.42 51.15 52.56
C THR A 206 37.41 49.73 53.13
N GLY A 207 36.31 49.31 53.76
CA GLY A 207 36.13 47.91 54.19
C GLY A 207 36.19 46.92 53.04
N ASP A 208 35.60 47.25 51.89
CA ASP A 208 35.66 46.45 50.67
C ASP A 208 37.10 46.24 50.15
N LEU A 209 37.93 47.28 50.23
CA LEU A 209 39.35 47.19 49.87
C LEU A 209 40.11 46.29 50.85
N VAL A 210 39.82 46.37 52.15
CA VAL A 210 40.40 45.49 53.17
C VAL A 210 40.03 44.03 52.90
N LEU A 211 38.75 43.73 52.60
CA LEU A 211 38.30 42.38 52.26
C LEU A 211 39.02 41.83 51.02
N LYS A 212 39.13 42.61 49.95
CA LYS A 212 39.89 42.24 48.74
C LYS A 212 41.36 41.93 49.06
N HIS A 213 42.00 42.80 49.85
CA HIS A 213 43.41 42.67 50.20
C HIS A 213 43.68 41.41 51.03
N VAL A 214 42.83 41.13 52.02
CA VAL A 214 42.93 39.92 52.86
C VAL A 214 42.75 38.67 52.02
N CYS A 215 41.69 38.59 51.21
CA CYS A 215 41.44 37.42 50.36
C CYS A 215 42.60 37.18 49.37
N GLN A 216 43.15 38.23 48.76
CA GLN A 216 44.31 38.12 47.88
C GLN A 216 45.56 37.63 48.64
N SER A 217 45.81 38.16 49.84
CA SER A 217 46.95 37.74 50.67
C SER A 217 46.88 36.28 51.08
N ILE A 218 45.68 35.78 51.41
CA ILE A 218 45.44 34.36 51.70
C ILE A 218 45.69 33.53 50.44
N ARG A 219 45.14 33.94 49.29
CA ARG A 219 45.29 33.22 48.01
C ARG A 219 46.76 33.06 47.61
N VAL A 220 47.59 34.10 47.77
CA VAL A 220 49.02 34.05 47.46
C VAL A 220 49.77 33.06 48.36
N LYS A 221 49.31 32.83 49.60
CA LYS A 221 49.94 31.88 50.52
C LYS A 221 49.45 30.43 50.36
N LEU A 222 48.32 30.23 49.69
CA LEU A 222 47.73 28.90 49.44
C LEU A 222 48.16 28.29 48.09
N ASN A 223 48.68 29.11 47.18
CA ASN A 223 49.32 28.70 45.92
C ASN A 223 50.83 28.53 46.10
#